data_AF-A0A968WTL1-F1
#
_entry.id   AF-A0A968WTL1-F1
#
_cell.length_a   1.000
_cell.length_b   1.000
_cell.length_c   1.000
_cell.angle_alpha   90.00
_cell.angle_beta   90.00
_cell.angle_gamma   90.00
#
_symmetry.space_group_name_H-M   'P 1'
#
loop_
_entity.id
_entity.type
_entity.pdbx_description
1 polymer ?
#
loop_
_entity_poly.entity_id
_entity_poly.type
_entity_poly.pdbx_seq_one_letter_code
_entity_poly.pdbx_strand_id
1 'polypeptide(L)'
;MKHRTVTPENKIEAGQDVFMISCSRCHSTTGINGVMEHFTRMYGAGEWSESGMVSFFGTMHKTSTFMPPFPGNKAEKEALAAYILDLRKTAEPLSGAQTDGVRLPESEPTASQP
;
A
#
# COMPACT_ATOMS: atom_id res chain seq x y z
N MET A 1 0.49 -10.31 2.54
CA MET A 1 -0.52 -10.93 1.68
C MET A 1 -1.25 -12.01 2.47
N LYS A 2 -2.43 -11.66 2.95
CA LYS A 2 -3.38 -12.55 3.63
C LYS A 2 -4.53 -12.95 2.71
N HIS A 3 -4.94 -12.06 1.78
CA HIS A 3 -6.10 -12.24 0.91
C HIS A 3 -5.69 -12.43 -0.55
N ARG A 4 -6.24 -13.46 -1.21
CA ARG A 4 -6.00 -13.76 -2.65
C ARG A 4 -7.08 -13.21 -3.59
N THR A 5 -8.23 -12.85 -3.02
CA THR A 5 -9.40 -12.35 -3.74
C THR A 5 -10.01 -11.21 -2.94
N VAL A 6 -10.46 -10.16 -3.64
CA VAL A 6 -11.21 -9.06 -3.04
C VAL A 6 -12.68 -9.47 -2.90
N THR A 7 -13.22 -9.37 -1.70
CA THR A 7 -14.63 -9.52 -1.36
C THR A 7 -15.12 -8.25 -0.64
N PRO A 8 -16.45 -8.03 -0.52
CA PRO A 8 -16.97 -6.89 0.22
C PRO A 8 -16.48 -6.85 1.68
N GLU A 9 -16.35 -8.00 2.32
CA GLU A 9 -16.01 -8.13 3.74
C GLU A 9 -14.52 -7.85 4.00
N ASN A 10 -13.65 -8.15 3.05
CA ASN A 10 -12.20 -7.97 3.21
C ASN A 10 -11.64 -6.77 2.44
N LYS A 11 -12.49 -5.90 1.85
CA LYS A 11 -12.07 -4.86 0.90
C LYS A 11 -10.91 -3.99 1.40
N ILE A 12 -10.94 -3.58 2.68
CA ILE A 12 -9.88 -2.77 3.29
C ILE A 12 -8.60 -3.59 3.50
N GLU A 13 -8.69 -4.78 4.11
CA GLU A 13 -7.54 -5.65 4.33
C GLU A 13 -6.88 -6.10 3.02
N ALA A 14 -7.68 -6.40 1.99
CA ALA A 14 -7.20 -6.73 0.66
C ALA A 14 -6.52 -5.51 0.01
N GLY A 15 -7.03 -4.30 0.23
CA GLY A 15 -6.37 -3.06 -0.20
C GLY A 15 -5.02 -2.83 0.46
N GLN A 16 -4.89 -3.15 1.75
CA GLN A 16 -3.62 -3.15 2.46
C GLN A 16 -2.64 -4.16 1.86
N ASP A 17 -3.09 -5.37 1.52
CA ASP A 17 -2.25 -6.37 0.86
C ASP A 17 -1.76 -5.89 -0.52
N VAL A 18 -2.64 -5.25 -1.31
CA VAL A 18 -2.29 -4.64 -2.59
C VAL A 18 -1.24 -3.55 -2.40
N PHE A 19 -1.43 -2.65 -1.43
CA PHE A 19 -0.44 -1.62 -1.08
C PHE A 19 0.90 -2.24 -0.71
N MET A 20 0.89 -3.27 0.13
CA MET A 20 2.11 -3.94 0.59
C MET A 20 2.89 -4.55 -0.56
N ILE A 21 2.23 -5.20 -1.51
CA ILE A 21 2.91 -5.88 -2.61
C ILE A 21 3.33 -4.90 -3.72
N SER A 22 2.50 -3.88 -3.99
CA SER A 22 2.63 -3.05 -5.20
C SER A 22 3.19 -1.65 -4.94
N CYS A 23 3.13 -1.13 -3.71
CA CYS A 23 3.42 0.26 -3.40
C CYS A 23 4.51 0.42 -2.32
N SER A 24 4.53 -0.47 -1.32
CA SER A 24 5.36 -0.32 -0.11
C SER A 24 6.87 -0.27 -0.37
N ARG A 25 7.32 -0.76 -1.54
CA ARG A 25 8.72 -0.73 -1.98
C ARG A 25 9.22 0.70 -2.19
N CYS A 26 8.34 1.62 -2.59
CA CYS A 26 8.68 3.00 -2.92
C CYS A 26 8.05 4.00 -1.96
N HIS A 27 6.84 3.71 -1.45
CA HIS A 27 6.08 4.60 -0.59
C HIS A 27 5.87 3.99 0.80
N SER A 28 6.05 4.80 1.83
CA SER A 28 5.47 4.50 3.15
C SER A 28 3.99 4.89 3.19
N THR A 29 3.29 4.62 4.31
CA THR A 29 1.93 5.15 4.52
C THR A 29 1.99 6.61 4.93
N THR A 30 2.58 6.89 6.09
CA THR A 30 2.63 8.21 6.75
C THR A 30 4.05 8.76 6.95
N GLY A 31 5.08 8.02 6.55
CA GLY A 31 6.49 8.41 6.70
C GLY A 31 7.07 9.10 5.47
N ILE A 32 8.38 8.92 5.26
CA ILE A 32 9.09 9.48 4.10
C ILE A 32 8.49 8.91 2.81
N ASN A 33 8.28 9.80 1.83
CA ASN A 33 7.63 9.47 0.56
C ASN A 33 6.24 8.82 0.76
N GLY A 34 5.51 9.22 1.80
CA GLY A 34 4.26 8.60 2.22
C GLY A 34 3.13 8.85 1.23
N VAL A 35 2.30 7.83 0.95
CA VAL A 35 1.14 8.00 0.07
C VAL A 35 0.15 9.03 0.60
N MET A 36 0.01 9.15 1.92
CA MET A 36 -0.88 10.13 2.54
C MET A 36 -0.48 11.56 2.17
N GLU A 37 0.82 11.85 2.17
CA GLU A 37 1.34 13.15 1.77
C GLU A 37 1.06 13.43 0.28
N HIS A 38 1.33 12.46 -0.60
CA HIS A 38 1.10 12.61 -2.04
C HIS A 38 -0.36 12.85 -2.38
N PHE A 39 -1.28 12.09 -1.78
CA PHE A 39 -2.71 12.29 -1.99
C PHE A 39 -3.20 13.61 -1.39
N THR A 40 -2.64 14.04 -0.25
CA THR A 40 -2.94 15.38 0.31
C THR A 40 -2.47 16.49 -0.63
N ARG A 41 -1.31 16.36 -1.27
CA ARG A 41 -0.82 17.33 -2.26
C ARG A 41 -1.70 17.36 -3.52
N MET A 42 -2.23 16.20 -3.93
CA MET A 42 -3.05 16.07 -5.13
C MET A 42 -4.48 16.60 -4.94
N TYR A 43 -5.12 16.25 -3.82
CA TYR A 43 -6.54 16.57 -3.56
C TYR A 43 -6.74 17.73 -2.59
N GLY A 44 -5.69 18.14 -1.87
CA GLY A 44 -5.78 19.09 -0.76
C GLY A 44 -6.36 18.47 0.52
N ALA A 45 -6.80 19.33 1.43
CA ALA A 45 -7.39 18.96 2.71
C ALA A 45 -8.86 18.49 2.62
N GLY A 46 -9.49 18.62 1.45
CA GLY A 46 -10.88 18.26 1.22
C GLY A 46 -11.10 16.75 1.05
N GLU A 47 -12.29 16.37 0.59
CA GLU A 47 -12.64 14.97 0.37
C GLU A 47 -11.94 14.39 -0.87
N TRP A 48 -11.44 13.16 -0.74
CA TRP A 48 -10.77 12.45 -1.82
C TRP A 48 -11.78 11.54 -2.52
N SER A 49 -11.86 11.65 -3.84
CA SER A 49 -12.78 10.83 -4.63
C SER A 49 -12.23 9.42 -4.84
N GLU A 50 -12.92 8.39 -4.35
CA GLU A 50 -12.56 6.97 -4.58
C GLU A 50 -12.44 6.66 -6.07
N SER A 51 -13.41 7.08 -6.89
CA SER A 51 -13.39 6.86 -8.34
C SER A 51 -12.27 7.62 -9.05
N GLY A 52 -11.93 8.82 -8.55
CA GLY A 52 -10.76 9.57 -8.98
C GLY A 52 -9.45 8.84 -8.70
N MET A 53 -9.30 8.27 -7.50
CA MET A 53 -8.13 7.48 -7.11
C MET A 53 -8.00 6.22 -7.96
N VAL A 54 -9.10 5.49 -8.19
CA VAL A 54 -9.11 4.30 -9.08
C VAL A 54 -8.67 4.66 -10.50
N SER A 55 -9.12 5.80 -11.02
CA SER A 55 -8.72 6.30 -12.34
C SER A 55 -7.24 6.70 -12.37
N PHE A 56 -6.76 7.36 -11.31
CA PHE A 56 -5.36 7.70 -11.14
C PHE A 56 -4.46 6.46 -11.13
N PHE A 57 -4.81 5.40 -10.39
CA PHE A 57 -4.01 4.16 -10.40
C PHE A 57 -3.86 3.55 -11.79
N GLY A 58 -4.85 3.71 -12.66
CA GLY A 58 -4.77 3.27 -14.05
C GLY A 58 -3.82 4.09 -14.94
N THR A 59 -3.45 5.30 -14.52
CA THR A 59 -2.75 6.29 -15.35
C THR A 59 -1.49 6.88 -14.70
N MET A 60 -1.21 6.56 -13.44
CA MET A 60 -0.13 7.14 -12.64
C MET A 60 1.26 7.03 -13.27
N HIS A 61 1.53 5.95 -14.00
CA HIS A 61 2.78 5.74 -14.75
C HIS A 61 2.99 6.72 -15.91
N LYS A 62 1.94 7.42 -16.35
CA LYS A 62 2.02 8.44 -17.40
C LYS A 62 2.33 9.82 -16.83
N THR A 63 2.00 10.05 -15.57
CA THR A 63 2.12 11.35 -14.91
C THR A 63 3.27 11.40 -13.92
N SER A 64 3.75 10.25 -13.44
CA SER A 64 4.87 10.13 -12.50
C SER A 64 6.01 9.34 -13.13
N THR A 65 7.12 10.01 -13.44
CA THR A 65 8.25 9.50 -14.24
C THR A 65 8.82 8.16 -13.78
N PHE A 66 8.82 7.89 -12.47
CA PHE A 66 9.38 6.67 -11.89
C PHE A 66 8.33 5.71 -11.33
N MET A 67 7.04 6.02 -11.48
CA MET A 67 5.97 5.18 -10.96
C MET A 67 5.62 4.10 -12.00
N PRO A 68 5.65 2.81 -11.62
CA PRO A 68 5.31 1.75 -12.55
C PRO A 68 3.81 1.73 -12.86
N PRO A 69 3.38 1.09 -13.97
CA PRO A 69 1.97 0.78 -14.20
C PRO A 69 1.40 -0.07 -13.06
N PHE A 70 0.14 0.15 -12.69
CA PHE A 70 -0.50 -0.64 -11.66
C PHE A 70 -0.70 -2.09 -12.15
N PRO A 71 -0.19 -3.11 -11.42
CA PRO A 71 -0.15 -4.48 -11.92
C PRO A 71 -1.48 -5.25 -11.79
N GLY A 72 -2.43 -4.74 -11.00
CA GLY A 72 -3.66 -5.44 -10.66
C GLY A 72 -4.90 -5.06 -11.49
N ASN A 73 -6.03 -5.67 -11.15
CA ASN A 73 -7.34 -5.51 -11.78
C ASN A 73 -8.18 -4.38 -11.14
N LYS A 74 -9.42 -4.20 -11.61
CA LYS A 74 -10.34 -3.16 -11.13
C LYS A 74 -10.71 -3.31 -9.65
N ALA A 75 -11.01 -4.52 -9.20
CA ALA A 75 -11.38 -4.77 -7.80
C ALA A 75 -10.21 -4.48 -6.85
N GLU A 76 -8.98 -4.78 -7.26
CA GLU A 76 -7.77 -4.48 -6.49
C GLU A 76 -7.49 -2.96 -6.41
N LYS A 77 -7.77 -2.20 -7.49
CA LYS A 77 -7.69 -0.73 -7.45
C LYS A 77 -8.72 -0.13 -6.49
N GLU A 78 -9.95 -0.65 -6.51
CA GLU A 78 -11.02 -0.21 -5.61
C GLU A 78 -10.72 -0.56 -4.15
N ALA A 79 -10.16 -1.75 -3.90
CA ALA A 79 -9.68 -2.15 -2.59
C ALA A 79 -8.56 -1.24 -2.11
N LEU A 80 -7.57 -0.93 -2.97
CA LEU A 80 -6.48 -0.02 -2.64
C LEU A 80 -6.99 1.40 -2.33
N ALA A 81 -7.94 1.92 -3.11
CA ALA A 81 -8.54 3.23 -2.85
C ALA A 81 -9.26 3.24 -1.49
N ALA A 82 -10.05 2.20 -1.20
CA ALA A 82 -10.75 2.06 0.08
C ALA A 82 -9.77 2.00 1.26
N TYR A 83 -8.66 1.25 1.13
CA TYR A 83 -7.62 1.20 2.16
C TYR A 83 -6.97 2.56 2.42
N ILE A 84 -6.62 3.32 1.38
CA ILE A 84 -5.99 4.65 1.56
C ILE A 84 -6.97 5.65 2.18
N LEU A 85 -8.26 5.59 1.81
CA LEU A 85 -9.30 6.41 2.43
C LEU A 85 -9.54 6.05 3.90
N ASP A 86 -9.41 4.76 4.25
CA ASP A 86 -9.48 4.29 5.63
C ASP A 86 -8.26 4.76 6.44
N LEU A 87 -7.07 4.62 5.86
CA LEU A 87 -5.80 5.08 6.42
C LEU A 87 -5.80 6.59 6.73
N ARG A 88 -6.53 7.39 5.96
CA ARG A 88 -6.73 8.83 6.25
C ARG A 88 -7.38 9.07 7.61
N LYS A 89 -8.24 8.17 8.06
CA LYS A 89 -8.98 8.27 9.32
C LYS A 89 -8.15 7.75 10.50
N THR A 90 -7.41 6.66 10.29
CA THR A 90 -6.68 5.99 11.36
C THR A 90 -5.26 6.55 11.55
N ALA A 91 -4.66 7.09 10.49
CA ALA A 91 -3.26 7.53 10.42
C ALA A 91 -2.24 6.46 10.87
N GLU A 92 -2.62 5.18 10.82
CA GLU A 92 -1.79 4.10 11.32
C GLU A 92 -0.55 3.90 10.44
N PRO A 93 0.67 3.90 11.02
CA PRO A 93 1.86 3.53 10.28
C PRO A 93 1.79 2.04 9.94
N LEU A 94 1.91 1.69 8.66
CA LEU A 94 2.08 0.31 8.26
C LEU A 94 3.58 0.03 8.15
N SER A 95 4.08 -0.95 8.91
CA SER A 95 5.45 -1.38 8.72
C SER A 95 5.58 -2.11 7.39
N GLY A 96 6.21 -1.43 6.43
CA GLY A 96 6.42 -1.91 5.07
C GLY A 96 7.85 -2.43 4.86
N ALA A 97 8.14 -2.83 3.62
CA ALA A 97 9.49 -3.29 3.24
C ALA A 97 10.58 -2.23 3.49
N GLN A 98 10.23 -0.94 3.51
CA GLN A 98 11.15 0.15 3.78
C GLN A 98 11.46 0.35 5.28
N THR A 99 10.58 -0.08 6.18
CA THR A 99 10.75 0.11 7.63
C THR A 99 11.27 -1.15 8.32
N ASP A 100 10.81 -2.33 7.92
CA ASP A 100 11.16 -3.60 8.59
C ASP A 100 12.37 -4.33 7.97
N GLY A 101 12.78 -3.99 6.75
CA GLY A 101 13.82 -4.74 6.03
C GLY A 101 13.43 -6.21 5.78
N VAL A 102 14.43 -7.08 5.54
CA VAL A 102 14.22 -8.53 5.43
C VAL A 102 14.26 -9.14 6.82
N ARG A 103 13.16 -9.77 7.25
CA ARG A 103 13.17 -10.61 8.46
C ARG A 103 13.94 -11.88 8.16
N LEU A 104 15.17 -11.98 8.66
CA LEU A 104 15.93 -13.23 8.61
C LEU A 104 15.27 -14.25 9.55
N PRO A 105 15.16 -15.52 9.17
CA PRO A 105 14.83 -16.57 10.14
C PRO A 105 15.89 -16.54 11.25
N GLU A 106 15.45 -16.61 12.50
CA GLU A 106 16.35 -16.70 13.66
C GLU A 106 17.28 -17.90 13.44
N SER A 107 18.59 -17.68 13.39
CA SER A 107 19.54 -18.79 13.31
C SER A 107 19.38 -19.61 14.57
N GLU A 108 18.98 -20.88 14.43
CA GLU A 108 18.97 -21.83 15.55
C GLU A 108 20.34 -21.77 16.25
N PRO A 109 20.38 -21.73 17.60
CA PRO A 109 21.65 -21.76 18.30
C PRO A 109 22.33 -23.06 17.91
N THR A 110 23.51 -22.95 17.28
CA THR A 110 24.37 -24.09 16.96
C THR A 110 24.62 -24.83 18.26
N ALA A 111 23.93 -25.95 18.44
CA ALA A 111 24.23 -26.90 19.50
C ALA A 111 25.65 -27.41 19.21
N SER A 112 26.61 -26.92 20.00
CA SER A 112 27.95 -27.49 20.05
C SER A 112 27.79 -28.93 20.54
N GLN A 113 27.76 -29.87 19.59
CA GLN A 113 27.90 -31.28 19.88
C GLN A 113 29.39 -31.61 20.09
N PRO A 114 29.71 -32.60 20.93
CA PRO A 114 30.93 -32.66 21.76
C PRO A 114 32.23 -32.89 20.99
#